data_AF-A0A8X6FRC2-F1
#
_entry.id   AF-A0A8X6FRC2-F1
#
_cell.length_a   1.000
_cell.length_b   1.000
_cell.length_c   1.000
_cell.angle_alpha   90.00
_cell.angle_beta   90.00
_cell.angle_gamma   90.00
#
_symmetry.space_group_name_H-M   'P 1'
#
loop_
_entity.id
_entity.type
_entity.pdbx_description
1 polymer ?
#
loop_
_entity_poly.entity_id
_entity_poly.type
_entity_poly.pdbx_seq_one_letter_code
_entity_poly.pdbx_strand_id
1 'polypeptide(L)'
;MELSVAEETLFGKNWENLVSRGLLDHNLPRAVSVAAHRMRTGHNYLAAHLHRIKVLSSPECQLCSYGIMNAEHLRACSALDHSKNYQNRIFKKAHLYWSVRHLMAQQSRVGVG
;
A
#
# COMPACT_ATOMS: atom_id res chain seq x y z
N MET A 1 31.76 -5.09 20.34
CA MET A 1 30.29 -4.97 20.32
C MET A 1 29.88 -5.50 18.96
N GLU A 2 29.55 -6.80 18.91
CA GLU A 2 29.11 -7.42 17.65
C GLU A 2 27.69 -6.96 17.36
N LEU A 3 27.50 -6.32 16.22
CA LEU A 3 26.17 -5.98 15.72
C LEU A 3 25.51 -7.27 15.27
N SER A 4 24.21 -7.41 15.55
CA SER A 4 23.46 -8.56 15.07
C SER A 4 23.44 -8.60 13.53
N VAL A 5 23.33 -9.79 12.93
CA VAL A 5 23.25 -9.98 11.45
C VAL A 5 22.18 -9.07 10.82
N ALA A 6 21.08 -8.81 11.54
CA ALA A 6 20.06 -7.85 11.12
C ALA A 6 20.57 -6.40 11.07
N GLU A 7 21.30 -5.95 12.09
CA GLU A 7 21.91 -4.61 12.15
C GLU A 7 22.98 -4.41 11.07
N GLU A 8 23.81 -5.43 10.79
CA GLU A 8 24.76 -5.37 9.66
C GLU A 8 24.07 -5.20 8.31
N THR A 9 22.91 -5.85 8.10
CA THR A 9 22.17 -5.71 6.84
C THR A 9 21.49 -4.35 6.67
N LEU A 10 21.37 -3.56 7.74
CA LEU A 10 20.75 -2.23 7.73
C LEU A 10 21.79 -1.12 7.62
N PHE A 11 22.97 -1.34 8.21
CA PHE A 11 24.03 -0.36 8.35
C PHE A 11 24.41 0.30 7.02
N GLY A 12 24.32 1.63 6.98
CA GLY A 12 24.74 2.43 5.82
C GLY A 12 23.73 2.47 4.68
N LYS A 13 22.54 1.86 4.83
CA LYS A 13 21.48 1.98 3.84
C LYS A 13 20.65 3.23 4.10
N ASN A 14 20.33 3.98 3.06
CA ASN A 14 19.52 5.21 3.15
C ASN A 14 18.13 5.02 3.82
N TRP A 15 17.64 3.78 3.91
CA TRP A 15 16.37 3.44 4.53
C TRP A 15 16.50 2.87 5.96
N GLU A 16 17.71 2.77 6.50
CA GLU A 16 17.96 2.35 7.89
C GLU A 16 17.15 3.19 8.89
N ASN A 17 17.17 4.53 8.73
CA ASN A 17 16.40 5.44 9.57
C ASN A 17 14.88 5.13 9.58
N LEU A 18 14.34 4.62 8.48
CA LEU A 18 12.93 4.23 8.40
C LEU A 18 12.67 2.97 9.23
N VAL A 19 13.61 2.03 9.29
CA VAL A 19 13.51 0.84 10.14
C VAL A 19 13.66 1.22 11.61
N SER A 20 14.67 2.03 11.96
CA SER A 20 14.90 2.47 13.34
C SER A 20 13.71 3.25 13.92
N ARG A 21 12.96 3.97 13.08
CA ARG A 21 11.74 4.70 13.47
C ARG A 21 10.48 3.83 13.46
N GLY A 22 10.60 2.51 13.27
CA GLY A 22 9.47 1.59 13.16
C GLY A 22 8.58 1.87 11.95
N LEU A 23 9.10 2.57 10.93
CA LEU A 23 8.35 2.97 9.76
C LEU A 23 8.36 1.91 8.64
N LEU A 24 9.31 1.00 8.70
CA LEU A 24 9.47 -0.17 7.84
C LEU A 24 9.86 -1.35 8.73
N ASP A 25 9.29 -2.51 8.44
CA ASP A 25 9.73 -3.76 9.03
C ASP A 25 10.57 -4.52 7.99
N HIS A 26 11.84 -4.71 8.27
CA HIS A 26 12.78 -5.38 7.37
C HIS A 26 12.70 -6.90 7.46
N ASN A 27 12.03 -7.45 8.48
CA ASN A 27 11.78 -8.87 8.63
C ASN A 27 10.56 -9.34 7.81
N LEU A 28 9.73 -8.40 7.34
CA LEU A 28 8.61 -8.71 6.46
C LEU A 28 9.05 -8.79 4.99
N PRO A 29 8.38 -9.62 4.17
CA PRO A 29 8.59 -9.60 2.74
C PRO A 29 8.45 -8.17 2.18
N ARG A 30 9.34 -7.78 1.27
CA ARG A 30 9.40 -6.41 0.72
C ARG A 30 8.03 -5.88 0.29
N ALA A 31 7.23 -6.69 -0.40
CA ALA A 31 5.90 -6.29 -0.88
C ALA A 31 4.96 -5.91 0.29
N VAL A 32 5.05 -6.62 1.41
CA VAL A 32 4.25 -6.36 2.62
C VAL A 32 4.74 -5.10 3.31
N SER A 33 6.06 -4.98 3.53
CA SER A 33 6.66 -3.81 4.18
C SER A 33 6.38 -2.51 3.41
N VAL A 34 6.55 -2.53 2.08
CA VAL A 34 6.26 -1.38 1.19
C VAL A 34 4.78 -0.99 1.23
N ALA A 35 3.87 -1.97 1.12
CA ALA A 35 2.44 -1.68 1.15
C ALA A 35 2.01 -1.07 2.49
N ALA A 36 2.47 -1.65 3.61
CA ALA A 36 2.21 -1.13 4.95
C ALA A 36 2.73 0.30 5.12
N HIS A 37 3.96 0.57 4.68
CA HIS A 37 4.56 1.90 4.73
C HIS A 37 3.76 2.94 3.92
N ARG A 38 3.42 2.62 2.66
CA ARG A 38 2.63 3.50 1.79
C ARG A 38 1.24 3.78 2.35
N MET A 39 0.58 2.74 2.86
CA MET A 39 -0.74 2.87 3.48
C MET A 39 -0.71 3.72 4.75
N ARG A 40 0.36 3.61 5.54
CA ARG A 40 0.53 4.35 6.80
C ARG A 40 0.90 5.82 6.60
N THR A 41 1.70 6.12 5.58
CA THR A 41 2.09 7.50 5.24
C THR A 41 1.05 8.22 4.38
N GLY A 42 0.06 7.50 3.86
CA GLY A 42 -0.93 8.04 2.93
C GLY A 42 -0.38 8.31 1.52
N HIS A 43 0.88 7.97 1.25
CA HIS A 43 1.51 8.02 -0.09
C HIS A 43 1.23 6.72 -0.86
N ASN A 44 -0.06 6.36 -0.96
CA ASN A 44 -0.54 5.04 -1.37
C ASN A 44 -1.06 4.97 -2.81
N TYR A 45 -0.91 6.04 -3.61
CA TYR A 45 -1.37 6.07 -5.01
C TYR A 45 -2.85 5.70 -5.20
N LEU A 46 -3.68 5.75 -4.16
CA LEU A 46 -5.12 5.56 -4.27
C LEU A 46 -5.76 6.87 -4.76
N ALA A 47 -6.99 6.81 -5.30
CA ALA A 47 -7.59 7.99 -5.91
C ALA A 47 -7.69 9.19 -4.95
N ALA A 48 -7.93 8.96 -3.66
CA ALA A 48 -7.90 10.02 -2.66
C ALA A 48 -6.55 10.76 -2.58
N HIS A 49 -5.44 10.01 -2.60
CA HIS A 49 -4.09 10.60 -2.60
C HIS A 49 -3.80 11.31 -3.93
N LEU A 50 -4.12 10.66 -5.05
CA LEU A 50 -3.89 11.20 -6.40
C LEU A 50 -4.69 12.49 -6.65
N HIS A 51 -5.93 12.55 -6.17
CA HIS A 51 -6.75 13.76 -6.22
C HIS A 51 -6.15 14.89 -5.38
N ARG A 52 -5.68 14.58 -4.16
CA ARG A 52 -5.02 15.57 -3.30
C ARG A 52 -3.79 16.23 -3.96
N ILE A 53 -3.07 15.48 -4.79
CA ILE A 53 -1.94 16.00 -5.57
C ILE A 53 -2.32 16.45 -7.00
N LYS A 54 -3.62 16.59 -7.29
CA LYS A 54 -4.18 17.06 -8.56
C LYS A 54 -3.86 16.20 -9.79
N VAL A 55 -3.55 14.91 -9.59
CA VAL A 55 -3.37 13.94 -10.68
C VAL A 55 -4.72 13.41 -11.18
N LEU A 56 -5.68 13.22 -10.27
CA LEU A 56 -7.06 12.85 -10.61
C LEU A 56 -8.04 13.98 -10.30
N SER A 57 -9.09 14.10 -11.11
CA SER A 57 -10.17 15.07 -10.93
C SER A 57 -11.08 14.74 -9.75
N SER A 58 -11.18 13.46 -9.36
CA SER A 58 -12.05 12.98 -8.27
C SER A 58 -11.30 12.05 -7.30
N PRO A 59 -11.60 12.11 -5.98
CA PRO A 59 -11.07 11.17 -4.99
C PRO A 59 -11.86 9.86 -4.89
N GLU A 60 -12.93 9.72 -5.65
CA GLU A 60 -13.84 8.56 -5.59
C GLU A 60 -13.17 7.26 -6.05
N CYS A 61 -13.68 6.13 -5.54
CA CYS A 61 -13.21 4.82 -5.93
C CYS A 61 -13.50 4.53 -7.39
N GLN A 62 -12.44 4.42 -8.19
CA GLN A 62 -12.53 4.12 -9.62
C GLN A 62 -12.92 2.65 -9.90
N LEU A 63 -12.90 1.78 -8.87
CA LEU A 63 -13.23 0.36 -9.02
C LEU A 63 -14.71 0.05 -8.75
N CYS A 64 -15.27 0.62 -7.69
CA CYS A 64 -16.67 0.37 -7.30
C CYS A 64 -17.58 1.61 -7.48
N SER A 65 -17.03 2.73 -7.96
CA SER A 65 -17.74 4.00 -8.19
C SER A 65 -18.47 4.55 -6.96
N TYR A 66 -17.99 4.23 -5.75
CA TYR A 66 -18.62 4.67 -4.51
C TYR A 66 -17.60 4.94 -3.41
N GLY A 67 -17.74 6.10 -2.76
CA GLY A 67 -16.93 6.51 -1.61
C GLY A 67 -15.50 6.94 -1.97
N ILE A 68 -14.85 7.62 -1.02
CA ILE A 68 -13.47 8.11 -1.17
C ILE A 68 -12.48 6.92 -1.15
N MET A 69 -11.66 6.80 -2.19
CA MET A 69 -10.71 5.70 -2.34
C MET A 69 -9.48 5.87 -1.45
N ASN A 70 -9.63 5.59 -0.16
CA ASN A 70 -8.57 5.63 0.83
C ASN A 70 -8.32 4.24 1.46
N ALA A 71 -7.35 4.15 2.36
CA ALA A 71 -6.98 2.89 3.02
C ALA A 71 -8.10 2.27 3.89
N GLU A 72 -9.06 3.08 4.33
CA GLU A 72 -10.24 2.61 5.06
C GLU A 72 -11.27 2.01 4.11
N HIS A 73 -11.59 2.72 3.02
CA HIS A 73 -12.48 2.24 1.97
C HIS A 73 -12.05 0.87 1.42
N LEU A 74 -10.75 0.63 1.21
CA LEU A 74 -10.27 -0.67 0.72
C LEU A 74 -10.67 -1.86 1.59
N ARG A 75 -11.02 -1.67 2.87
CA ARG A 75 -11.44 -2.76 3.76
C ARG A 75 -12.87 -3.24 3.49
N ALA A 76 -13.67 -2.42 2.83
CA ALA A 76 -15.08 -2.69 2.54
C ALA A 76 -15.43 -2.51 1.05
N CYS A 77 -14.45 -2.17 0.21
CA CYS A 77 -14.64 -2.00 -1.22
C CYS A 77 -15.16 -3.31 -1.84
N SER A 78 -16.34 -3.25 -2.47
CA SER A 78 -17.02 -4.39 -3.09
C SER A 78 -16.30 -4.94 -4.32
N ALA A 79 -15.47 -4.12 -4.96
CA ALA A 79 -14.67 -4.53 -6.12
C ALA A 79 -13.40 -5.33 -5.74
N LEU A 80 -13.08 -5.46 -4.45
CA LEU A 80 -11.92 -6.22 -3.98
C LEU A 80 -12.32 -7.58 -3.43
N ASP A 81 -11.47 -8.57 -3.68
CA ASP A 81 -11.60 -9.89 -3.06
C ASP A 81 -11.15 -9.87 -1.59
N HIS A 82 -12.11 -10.13 -0.70
CA HIS A 82 -11.90 -10.24 0.75
C HIS A 82 -11.94 -11.69 1.25
N SER A 83 -12.13 -12.67 0.37
CA SER A 83 -12.25 -14.09 0.74
C SER A 83 -10.98 -14.66 1.37
N LYS A 84 -9.82 -14.07 1.04
CA LYS A 84 -8.55 -14.49 1.62
C LYS A 84 -8.48 -14.16 3.11
N ASN A 85 -8.46 -15.21 3.91
CA ASN A 85 -8.30 -15.11 5.35
C ASN A 85 -6.82 -15.01 5.71
N TYR A 86 -6.37 -13.80 6.05
CA TYR A 86 -5.06 -13.56 6.61
C TYR A 86 -5.17 -13.38 8.12
N GLN A 87 -4.48 -14.23 8.88
CA GLN A 87 -4.38 -14.07 10.34
C GLN A 87 -3.69 -12.75 10.72
N ASN A 88 -2.69 -12.33 9.93
CA ASN A 88 -1.96 -11.10 10.16
C ASN A 88 -2.58 -9.91 9.39
N ARG A 89 -3.00 -8.88 10.12
CA ARG A 89 -3.62 -7.66 9.58
C ARG A 89 -2.72 -6.91 8.59
N ILE A 90 -1.40 -6.97 8.75
CA ILE A 90 -0.43 -6.31 7.86
C ILE A 90 -0.43 -7.02 6.50
N PHE A 91 -0.44 -8.36 6.50
CA PHE A 91 -0.54 -9.14 5.26
C PHE A 91 -1.88 -8.91 4.55
N LYS A 92 -3.00 -8.84 5.30
CA LYS A 92 -4.31 -8.49 4.73
C LYS A 92 -4.27 -7.11 4.05
N LYS A 93 -3.73 -6.10 4.74
CA LYS A 93 -3.60 -4.74 4.18
C LYS A 93 -2.73 -4.72 2.94
N ALA A 94 -1.61 -5.45 2.95
CA ALA A 94 -0.72 -5.54 1.80
C ALA A 94 -1.41 -6.19 0.60
N HIS A 95 -2.15 -7.28 0.82
CA HIS A 95 -2.94 -7.92 -0.23
C HIS A 95 -3.93 -6.94 -0.86
N LEU A 96 -4.79 -6.29 -0.05
CA LEU A 96 -5.77 -5.33 -0.56
C LEU A 96 -5.12 -4.17 -1.33
N TYR A 97 -4.00 -3.65 -0.81
CA TYR A 97 -3.23 -2.60 -1.47
C TYR A 97 -2.68 -3.03 -2.84
N TRP A 98 -2.12 -4.23 -2.96
CA TRP A 98 -1.61 -4.68 -4.26
C TRP A 98 -2.74 -5.06 -5.22
N SER A 99 -3.82 -5.67 -4.73
CA SER A 99 -4.99 -6.00 -5.54
C SER A 99 -5.62 -4.75 -6.15
N VAL A 100 -5.84 -3.69 -5.35
CA VAL A 100 -6.41 -2.44 -5.86
C VAL A 100 -5.48 -1.80 -6.90
N ARG A 101 -4.17 -1.79 -6.65
CA ARG A 101 -3.18 -1.23 -7.60
C ARG A 101 -3.13 -1.99 -8.91
N HIS A 102 -3.29 -3.31 -8.86
CA HIS A 102 -3.37 -4.16 -10.05
C HIS A 102 -4.61 -3.83 -10.88
N LEU A 103 -5.79 -3.77 -10.24
CA LEU A 103 -7.05 -3.44 -10.92
C LEU A 103 -7.05 -2.03 -11.51
N MET A 104 -6.52 -1.04 -10.78
CA MET A 104 -6.36 0.33 -11.30
C MET A 104 -5.49 0.35 -12.57
N ALA A 105 -4.37 -0.39 -12.58
CA ALA A 105 -3.48 -0.46 -13.74
C ALA A 105 -4.11 -1.18 -14.94
N GLN A 106 -5.03 -2.12 -14.70
CA GLN A 106 -5.79 -2.78 -15.77
C GLN A 106 -6.85 -1.86 -16.37
N GLN A 107 -7.60 -1.12 -15.56
CA GLN A 107 -8.61 -0.17 -16.06
C GLN A 107 -7.99 0.91 -16.93
N SER A 108 -6.80 1.42 -16.59
CA SER A 108 -6.08 2.41 -17.41
C SER A 108 -5.69 1.91 -18.81
N ARG A 109 -5.73 0.60 -19.07
CA ARG A 109 -5.39 0.01 -20.39
C ARG A 109 -6.60 -0.20 -21.30
N VAL A 110 -7.82 -0.17 -20.75
CA VAL A 110 -9.05 -0.44 -21.49
C VAL A 110 -9.71 0.85 -21.99
N GLY A 111 -9.32 2.01 -21.43
CA GLY A 111 -9.83 3.32 -21.83
C GLY A 111 -8.77 4.17 -22.53
N VAL A 112 -8.48 3.88 -23.79
CA VAL A 112 -7.98 4.89 -24.73
C VAL A 112 -8.74 4.65 -26.03
N GLY A 113 -9.48 5.68 -26.46
CA GLY A 113 -10.38 5.68 -27.60
C GLY A 113 -9.69 5.56 -28.95
#